data_AF-A0A529LFA6-F1
#
_entry.id   AF-A0A529LFA6-F1
#
_cell.length_a   1.000
_cell.length_b   1.000
_cell.length_c   1.000
_cell.angle_alpha   90.00
_cell.angle_beta   90.00
_cell.angle_gamma   90.00
#
_symmetry.space_group_name_H-M   'P 1'
#
loop_
_entity.id
_entity.type
_entity.pdbx_description
1 polymer ?
#
loop_
_entity_poly.entity_id
_entity_poly.type
_entity_poly.pdbx_seq_one_letter_code
_entity_poly.pdbx_strand_id
1 'polypeptide(L)'
;DNILFYPVQYEGEESERNVFYTGAAPNQQAIPAVDYLMSADGGSVKRWVLEGTDYVYPRTTNKILEAYLKSKGVPAEDIMVNYTPFGFSDWQTEVSA
;
A
#
# COMPACT_ATOMS: atom_id res chain seq x y z
N ASP A 1 1.74 0.17 34.07
CA ASP A 1 0.62 0.87 33.41
C ASP A 1 1.13 1.93 32.46
N ASN A 2 1.53 1.53 31.25
CA ASN A 2 1.96 2.45 30.20
C ASN A 2 1.08 2.24 28.97
N ILE A 3 0.75 3.34 28.28
CA ILE A 3 0.03 3.35 27.00
C ILE A 3 0.95 3.96 25.95
N LEU A 4 1.04 3.32 24.79
CA LEU A 4 1.76 3.86 23.62
C LEU A 4 0.77 4.50 22.66
N PHE A 5 1.07 5.72 22.23
CA PHE A 5 0.39 6.36 21.10
C PHE A 5 1.27 6.18 19.87
N TYR A 6 0.74 5.52 18.83
CA TYR A 6 1.44 5.28 17.57
C TYR A 6 0.78 6.11 16.45
N PRO A 7 1.35 7.30 16.12
CA PRO A 7 0.68 8.25 15.23
C PRO A 7 1.02 8.08 13.75
N VAL A 8 1.92 7.16 13.41
CA VAL A 8 2.39 6.92 12.05
C VAL A 8 1.45 5.93 11.34
N GLN A 9 1.44 5.95 10.00
CA GLN A 9 0.71 4.96 9.22
C GLN A 9 1.09 3.54 9.65
N TYR A 10 0.08 2.70 9.70
CA TYR A 10 0.16 1.36 10.25
C TYR A 10 -0.64 0.42 9.35
N GLU A 11 -0.14 -0.79 9.13
CA GLU A 11 -0.63 -1.72 8.11
C GLU A 11 -1.95 -2.42 8.48
N GLY A 12 -2.34 -2.45 9.76
CA GLY A 12 -3.60 -3.05 10.19
C GLY A 12 -3.51 -4.45 10.81
N GLU A 13 -2.32 -5.05 10.95
CA GLU A 13 -2.16 -6.44 11.43
C GLU A 13 -1.78 -6.60 12.92
N GLU A 14 -1.09 -5.64 13.56
CA GLU A 14 -0.79 -5.68 15.01
C GLU A 14 -1.97 -5.25 15.90
N SER A 15 -2.34 -6.02 16.92
CA SER A 15 -3.38 -5.60 17.87
C SER A 15 -2.92 -5.80 19.30
N GLU A 16 -2.62 -4.70 19.98
CA GLU A 16 -2.14 -4.70 21.36
C GLU A 16 -3.03 -3.83 22.24
N ARG A 17 -3.37 -4.33 23.43
CA ARG A 17 -4.33 -3.68 24.33
C ARG A 17 -3.87 -2.29 24.79
N ASN A 18 -2.57 -2.13 24.93
CA ASN A 18 -1.96 -0.92 25.49
C ASN A 18 -1.41 0.03 24.40
N VAL A 19 -1.77 -0.18 23.14
CA VAL A 19 -1.34 0.67 22.02
C VAL A 19 -2.56 1.30 21.36
N PHE A 20 -2.54 2.63 21.21
CA PHE A 20 -3.51 3.37 20.42
C PHE A 20 -2.87 3.78 19.10
N TYR A 21 -3.35 3.18 18.02
CA TYR A 21 -2.97 3.51 16.65
C TYR A 21 -3.84 4.66 16.17
N THR A 22 -3.21 5.81 15.88
CA THR A 22 -3.94 7.00 15.41
C THR A 22 -3.62 7.35 13.96
N GLY A 23 -2.62 6.69 13.36
CA GLY A 23 -2.35 6.79 11.92
C GLY A 23 -3.39 6.04 11.09
N ALA A 24 -3.58 6.46 9.84
CA ALA A 24 -4.51 5.82 8.93
C ALA A 24 -4.00 4.43 8.51
N ALA A 25 -4.90 3.44 8.55
CA ALA A 25 -4.66 2.09 8.02
C ALA A 25 -4.96 2.01 6.52
N PRO A 26 -4.50 0.97 5.77
CA PRO A 26 -4.69 0.87 4.33
C PRO A 26 -6.14 0.96 3.87
N ASN A 27 -7.10 0.46 4.66
CA ASN A 27 -8.53 0.58 4.39
C ASN A 27 -9.06 2.03 4.48
N GLN A 28 -8.38 2.92 5.18
CA GLN A 28 -8.76 4.32 5.35
C GLN A 28 -8.07 5.25 4.35
N GLN A 29 -6.96 4.83 3.73
CA GLN A 29 -6.19 5.65 2.78
C GLN A 29 -6.05 5.00 1.40
N ALA A 30 -5.50 3.79 1.35
CA ALA A 30 -5.04 3.19 0.11
C ALA A 30 -6.19 2.55 -0.68
N ILE A 31 -7.12 1.90 0.01
CA ILE A 31 -8.35 1.36 -0.61
C ILE A 31 -9.20 2.48 -1.25
N PRO A 32 -9.52 3.59 -0.53
CA PRO A 32 -10.21 4.73 -1.13
C PRO A 32 -9.47 5.32 -2.33
N ALA A 33 -8.13 5.40 -2.28
CA ALA A 33 -7.33 5.88 -3.40
C ALA A 33 -7.43 4.95 -4.62
N VAL A 34 -7.38 3.63 -4.41
CA VAL A 34 -7.59 2.64 -5.48
C VAL A 34 -8.97 2.80 -6.10
N ASP A 35 -10.03 2.86 -5.29
CA ASP A 35 -11.40 3.01 -5.78
C ASP A 35 -11.58 4.31 -6.59
N TYR A 36 -10.97 5.41 -6.14
CA TYR A 36 -10.97 6.67 -6.88
C TYR A 36 -10.28 6.52 -8.24
N LEU A 37 -9.06 5.99 -8.28
CA LEU A 37 -8.29 5.80 -9.52
C LEU A 37 -8.97 4.87 -10.53
N MET A 38 -9.74 3.88 -10.05
CA MET A 38 -10.55 3.01 -10.91
C MET A 38 -11.78 3.71 -11.51
N SER A 39 -12.25 4.80 -10.89
CA SER A 39 -13.44 5.52 -11.33
C SER A 39 -13.21 6.33 -12.62
N ALA A 40 -14.29 6.79 -13.25
CA ALA A 40 -14.20 7.68 -14.41
C ALA A 40 -13.44 8.96 -14.09
N ASP A 41 -13.71 9.55 -12.91
CA ASP A 41 -13.10 10.81 -12.46
C ASP A 41 -11.61 10.65 -12.12
N GLY A 42 -11.20 9.46 -11.67
CA GLY A 42 -9.80 9.14 -11.36
C GLY A 42 -8.99 8.60 -12.54
N GLY A 43 -9.57 8.54 -13.74
CA GLY A 43 -8.87 8.17 -14.97
C GLY A 43 -9.03 6.71 -15.42
N SER A 44 -9.91 5.93 -14.78
CA SER A 44 -10.23 4.55 -15.16
C SER A 44 -9.00 3.65 -15.26
N VAL A 45 -8.11 3.75 -14.27
CA VAL A 45 -6.84 3.02 -14.20
C VAL A 45 -7.08 1.51 -14.24
N LYS A 46 -6.29 0.81 -15.05
CA LYS A 46 -6.41 -0.65 -15.25
C LYS A 46 -5.14 -1.43 -14.87
N ARG A 47 -3.98 -0.79 -14.94
CA ARG A 47 -2.67 -1.39 -14.66
C ARG A 47 -2.04 -0.72 -13.46
N TRP A 48 -1.47 -1.52 -12.58
CA TRP A 48 -1.07 -1.12 -11.24
C TRP A 48 0.38 -1.50 -11.00
N VAL A 49 1.13 -0.55 -10.46
CA VAL A 49 2.48 -0.79 -9.94
C VAL A 49 2.44 -0.46 -8.46
N LEU A 50 2.69 -1.47 -7.63
CA LEU A 50 2.78 -1.37 -6.18
C LEU A 50 4.26 -1.29 -5.80
N GLU A 51 4.78 -0.06 -5.75
CA GLU A 51 6.18 0.25 -5.44
C GLU A 51 6.35 0.59 -3.95
N GLY A 52 7.49 0.21 -3.35
CA GLY A 52 7.75 0.55 -1.96
C GLY A 52 9.16 0.24 -1.49
N THR A 53 9.60 0.89 -0.41
CA THR A 53 10.88 0.53 0.21
C THR A 53 10.81 -0.87 0.84
N ASP A 54 11.89 -1.64 0.74
CA ASP A 54 11.97 -3.02 1.24
C ASP A 54 12.06 -3.09 2.78
N TYR A 55 10.92 -2.85 3.44
CA TYR A 55 10.70 -3.07 4.87
C TYR A 55 9.25 -3.50 5.13
N VAL A 56 8.91 -3.72 6.41
CA VAL A 56 7.64 -4.37 6.79
C VAL A 56 6.39 -3.64 6.28
N TYR A 57 6.34 -2.31 6.39
CA TYR A 57 5.11 -1.57 6.11
C TYR A 57 4.67 -1.64 4.63
N PRO A 58 5.53 -1.35 3.62
CA PRO A 58 5.16 -1.47 2.22
C PRO A 58 4.89 -2.92 1.82
N ARG A 59 5.61 -3.89 2.39
CA ARG A 59 5.35 -5.31 2.12
C ARG A 59 3.95 -5.73 2.56
N THR A 60 3.56 -5.39 3.78
CA THR A 60 2.23 -5.75 4.28
C THR A 60 1.13 -4.96 3.55
N THR A 61 1.34 -3.66 3.34
CA THR A 61 0.38 -2.81 2.63
C THR A 61 0.17 -3.26 1.18
N ASN A 62 1.23 -3.55 0.44
CA ASN A 62 1.14 -4.00 -0.95
C ASN A 62 0.50 -5.38 -1.07
N LYS A 63 0.72 -6.28 -0.10
CA LYS A 63 0.02 -7.57 -0.05
C LYS A 63 -1.49 -7.38 0.10
N ILE A 64 -1.93 -6.44 0.95
CA ILE A 64 -3.35 -6.11 1.12
C ILE A 64 -3.91 -5.51 -0.18
N LEU A 65 -3.18 -4.58 -0.81
CA LEU A 65 -3.61 -3.92 -2.04
C LEU A 65 -3.65 -4.87 -3.24
N GLU A 66 -2.66 -5.74 -3.40
CA GLU A 66 -2.65 -6.76 -4.45
C GLU A 66 -3.88 -7.67 -4.34
N ALA A 67 -4.21 -8.13 -3.13
CA ALA A 67 -5.41 -8.92 -2.88
C ALA A 67 -6.69 -8.12 -3.18
N TYR A 68 -6.73 -6.84 -2.80
CA TYR A 68 -7.86 -5.96 -3.06
C TYR A 68 -8.08 -5.74 -4.57
N LEU A 69 -7.02 -5.43 -5.33
CA LEU A 69 -7.07 -5.25 -6.78
C LEU A 69 -7.56 -6.52 -7.50
N LYS A 70 -7.04 -7.69 -7.11
CA LYS A 70 -7.53 -8.98 -7.62
C LYS A 70 -9.01 -9.18 -7.31
N SER A 71 -9.48 -8.79 -6.13
CA SER A 71 -10.91 -8.87 -5.76
C SER A 71 -11.80 -7.95 -6.61
N LYS A 72 -11.24 -6.88 -7.18
CA LYS A 72 -11.92 -5.97 -8.11
C LYS A 72 -11.85 -6.42 -9.56
N GLY A 73 -11.27 -7.60 -9.83
CA GLY A 73 -11.16 -8.18 -11.16
C GLY A 73 -9.97 -7.70 -11.98
N VAL A 74 -8.98 -7.05 -11.36
CA VAL A 74 -7.72 -6.72 -12.03
C VAL A 74 -6.92 -8.01 -12.28
N PRO A 75 -6.54 -8.34 -13.52
CA PRO A 75 -5.73 -9.51 -13.84
C PRO A 75 -4.36 -9.46 -13.15
N ALA A 76 -3.79 -10.61 -12.81
CA ALA A 76 -2.48 -10.66 -12.16
C ALA A 76 -1.36 -10.09 -13.06
N GLU A 77 -1.45 -10.25 -14.38
CA GLU A 77 -0.50 -9.64 -15.34
C GLU A 77 -0.53 -8.11 -15.36
N ASP A 78 -1.61 -7.49 -14.86
CA ASP A 78 -1.79 -6.05 -14.79
C ASP A 78 -1.41 -5.48 -13.40
N ILE A 79 -0.84 -6.31 -12.51
CA ILE A 79 -0.35 -5.91 -11.20
C ILE A 79 1.13 -6.25 -11.07
N MET A 80 1.97 -5.22 -10.98
CA MET A 80 3.40 -5.34 -10.70
C MET A 80 3.66 -4.94 -9.23
N VAL A 81 4.53 -5.67 -8.54
CA VAL A 81 4.91 -5.38 -7.14
C VAL A 81 6.43 -5.36 -7.04
N ASN A 82 6.98 -4.20 -6.75
CA ASN A 82 8.42 -3.95 -6.72
C ASN A 82 8.82 -3.37 -5.37
N TYR A 83 10.09 -3.63 -5.00
CA TYR A 83 10.65 -3.09 -3.77
C TYR A 83 12.10 -2.65 -3.97
N THR A 84 12.41 -1.45 -3.50
CA THR A 84 13.77 -0.90 -3.54
C THR A 84 14.39 -0.82 -2.14
N PRO A 85 15.72 -0.91 -2.00
CA PRO A 85 16.38 -0.69 -0.71
C PRO A 85 16.24 0.77 -0.24
N PHE A 86 16.49 1.00 1.05
CA PHE A 86 16.58 2.37 1.58
C PHE A 86 17.67 3.17 0.87
N GLY A 87 17.37 4.43 0.54
CA GLY A 87 18.31 5.32 -0.15
C GLY A 87 18.45 5.05 -1.65
N PHE A 88 17.60 4.18 -2.23
CA PHE A 88 17.52 4.02 -3.68
C PHE A 88 17.16 5.34 -4.37
N SER A 89 17.85 5.62 -5.48
CA SER A 89 17.76 6.91 -6.19
C SER A 89 17.71 6.80 -7.71
N ASP A 90 17.95 5.62 -8.29
CA ASP A 90 17.89 5.39 -9.75
C ASP A 90 16.49 4.96 -10.21
N TRP A 91 15.53 5.89 -10.12
CA TRP A 91 14.14 5.64 -10.50
C TRP A 91 13.91 5.59 -12.01
N GLN A 92 14.84 6.12 -12.80
CA GLN A 92 14.69 6.12 -14.25
C GLN A 92 14.81 4.71 -14.81
N THR A 93 15.75 3.91 -14.30
CA THR A 93 15.90 2.51 -14.66
C THR A 93 14.71 1.67 -14.17
N GLU A 94 14.28 1.88 -12.92
CA GLU A 94 13.20 1.09 -12.30
C GLU A 94 11.86 1.24 -13.02
N VAL A 95 11.46 2.48 -13.36
CA VAL A 95 10.17 2.75 -14.01
C VAL A 95 10.16 2.38 -15.49
N SER A 96 11.35 2.17 -16.10
CA SER A 96 11.48 1.83 -17.52
C SER A 96 11.55 0.32 -17.80
N ALA A 97 11.67 -0.51 -16.75
CA ALA A 97 11.77 -1.97 -16.85
C ALA A 97 10.38 -2.64 -16.99
#